data_AF-A0A2D5UHK3-F1
#
_entry.id   AF-A0A2D5UHK3-F1
#
_cell.length_a   1.000
_cell.length_b   1.000
_cell.length_c   1.000
_cell.angle_alpha   90.00
_cell.angle_beta   90.00
_cell.angle_gamma   90.00
#
_symmetry.space_group_name_H-M   'P 1'
#
loop_
_entity.id
_entity.type
_entity.pdbx_description
1 polymer ?
#
loop_
_entity_poly.entity_id
_entity_poly.type
_entity_poly.pdbx_seq_one_letter_code
_entity_poly.pdbx_strand_id
1 'polypeptide(L)'
;MIKFILRRLFYGFLVLWGVITVIFFLFNILPGDPARMLLGQRSDVSSVEAITKDLGLDKPLTGQYFNFLNDLSPISYHNFNNPESYWYFNDSDYGGVVRVIPISKNWIVLKFPYLRRSYQSRRHVSAISLTHTSILLLKSIS
;
A
#
# COMPACT_ATOMS: atom_id res chain seq x y z
N MET A 1 15.06 22.29 -21.27
CA MET A 1 13.77 21.56 -21.17
C MET A 1 13.80 20.45 -20.11
N ILE A 2 14.80 19.56 -20.09
CA ILE A 2 14.89 18.47 -19.10
C ILE A 2 14.85 18.96 -17.64
N LYS A 3 15.59 20.03 -17.30
CA LYS A 3 15.62 20.63 -15.96
C LYS A 3 14.25 21.17 -15.51
N PHE A 4 13.45 21.69 -16.45
CA PHE A 4 12.09 22.16 -16.17
C PHE A 4 11.14 20.99 -15.88
N ILE A 5 11.24 19.91 -16.67
CA ILE A 5 10.47 18.68 -16.49
C ILE A 5 10.81 18.03 -15.14
N LEU A 6 12.10 17.87 -14.82
CA LEU A 6 12.53 17.32 -13.52
C LEU A 6 12.02 18.16 -12.36
N ARG A 7 12.12 19.49 -12.45
CA ARG A 7 11.63 20.39 -11.39
C ARG A 7 10.12 20.25 -11.19
N ARG A 8 9.35 20.14 -12.28
CA ARG A 8 7.89 19.97 -12.22
C ARG A 8 7.49 18.61 -11.64
N LEU A 9 8.16 17.53 -12.05
CA LEU A 9 7.96 16.20 -11.47
C LEU A 9 8.32 16.17 -9.98
N PHE A 10 9.42 16.84 -9.59
CA PHE A 10 9.83 16.94 -8.20
C PHE A 10 8.79 17.67 -7.34
N TYR A 11 8.27 18.83 -7.79
CA TYR A 11 7.20 19.51 -7.05
C TYR A 11 5.93 18.67 -6.95
N GLY A 12 5.51 18.02 -8.05
CA GLY A 12 4.35 17.13 -8.03
C GLY A 12 4.52 15.97 -7.05
N PHE A 13 5.71 15.36 -7.05
CA PHE A 13 6.07 14.32 -6.08
C PHE A 13 6.02 14.85 -4.64
N LEU A 14 6.56 16.04 -4.38
CA LEU A 14 6.60 16.65 -3.04
C LEU A 14 5.20 16.97 -2.50
N VAL A 15 4.31 17.45 -3.36
CA VAL A 15 2.89 17.68 -3.02
C VAL A 15 2.19 16.36 -2.72
N LEU A 16 2.35 15.35 -3.58
CA LEU A 16 1.74 14.02 -3.38
C LEU A 16 2.24 13.39 -2.08
N TRP A 17 3.55 13.46 -1.84
CA TRP A 17 4.19 12.99 -0.62
C TRP A 17 3.65 13.71 0.62
N GLY A 18 3.44 15.03 0.55
CA GLY A 18 2.80 15.80 1.62
C GLY A 18 1.37 15.32 1.92
N VAL A 19 0.54 15.14 0.88
CA VAL A 19 -0.84 14.65 1.04
C VAL A 19 -0.86 13.25 1.66
N ILE A 20 -0.03 12.34 1.16
CA ILE A 20 0.12 10.98 1.70
C ILE A 20 0.50 11.02 3.19
N THR A 21 1.45 11.89 3.55
CA THR A 21 1.92 12.02 4.93
C THR A 21 0.83 12.53 5.85
N VAL A 22 0.07 13.55 5.41
CA VAL A 22 -1.08 14.07 6.18
C VAL A 22 -2.14 12.99 6.37
N ILE A 23 -2.47 12.24 5.33
CA ILE A 23 -3.43 11.12 5.40
C ILE A 23 -2.94 10.05 6.38
N PHE A 24 -1.67 9.66 6.28
CA PHE A 24 -1.07 8.68 7.18
C PHE A 24 -1.21 9.12 8.65
N PHE A 25 -0.84 10.36 8.96
CA PHE A 25 -0.96 10.87 10.33
C PHE A 25 -2.41 11.00 10.77
N LEU A 26 -3.32 11.39 9.88
CA LEU A 26 -4.75 11.41 10.20
C LEU A 26 -5.22 10.04 10.67
N PHE A 27 -4.89 8.96 9.95
CA PHE A 27 -5.34 7.61 10.32
C PHE A 27 -4.55 6.95 11.46
N ASN A 28 -3.30 7.35 11.71
CA ASN A 28 -2.44 6.74 12.74
C ASN A 28 -2.38 7.51 14.06
N ILE A 29 -2.65 8.82 14.06
CA ILE A 29 -2.64 9.67 15.27
C ILE A 29 -4.05 9.86 15.83
N LEU A 30 -5.11 9.80 15.01
CA LEU A 30 -6.47 9.96 15.51
C LEU A 30 -6.77 8.89 16.59
N PRO A 31 -7.45 9.28 17.69
CA PRO A 31 -7.81 8.36 18.75
C PRO A 31 -8.86 7.36 18.22
N GLY A 32 -8.40 6.15 17.95
CA GLY A 32 -9.21 5.05 17.44
C GLY A 32 -8.29 3.94 16.95
N ASP A 33 -8.65 2.69 17.22
CA ASP A 33 -7.89 1.54 16.69
C ASP A 33 -8.25 1.36 15.21
N PRO A 34 -7.33 1.65 14.26
CA PRO A 34 -7.67 1.60 12.84
C PRO A 34 -8.06 0.19 12.39
N ALA A 35 -7.56 -0.87 13.05
CA ALA A 35 -8.00 -2.23 12.78
C ALA A 35 -9.48 -2.44 13.14
N ARG A 36 -9.95 -1.87 14.26
CA ARG A 36 -11.37 -1.92 14.65
C ARG A 36 -12.25 -1.07 13.74
N MET A 37 -11.76 0.09 13.30
CA MET A 37 -12.49 0.94 12.35
C MET A 37 -12.73 0.22 11.01
N LEU A 38 -11.77 -0.59 10.55
CA LEU A 38 -11.89 -1.36 9.32
C LEU A 38 -12.83 -2.57 9.42
N LEU A 39 -12.95 -3.18 10.60
CA LEU A 39 -13.88 -4.30 10.85
C LEU A 39 -15.31 -3.86 11.20
N GLY A 40 -15.48 -2.65 11.72
CA GLY A 40 -16.75 -2.17 12.22
C GLY A 40 -17.28 -3.03 13.39
N GLN A 41 -18.58 -3.32 13.41
CA GLN A 41 -19.22 -4.07 14.49
C GLN A 41 -18.87 -5.57 14.54
N ARG A 42 -18.12 -6.11 13.56
CA ARG A 42 -17.68 -7.51 13.50
C ARG A 42 -16.24 -7.68 13.99
N SER A 43 -15.93 -7.09 15.15
CA SER A 43 -14.59 -7.14 15.75
C SER A 43 -14.43 -8.38 16.64
N ASP A 44 -14.29 -9.55 16.02
CA ASP A 44 -13.70 -10.67 16.75
C ASP A 44 -12.23 -10.36 17.07
N VAL A 45 -11.77 -10.70 18.27
CA VAL A 45 -10.43 -10.33 18.78
C VAL A 45 -9.33 -10.91 17.88
N SER A 46 -9.53 -12.14 17.38
CA SER A 46 -8.58 -12.79 16.48
C SER A 46 -8.45 -12.07 15.13
N SER A 47 -9.56 -11.52 14.64
CA SER A 47 -9.60 -10.78 13.38
C SER A 47 -8.95 -9.40 13.53
N VAL A 48 -9.16 -8.74 14.66
CA VAL A 48 -8.48 -7.46 14.97
C VAL A 48 -6.96 -7.67 14.99
N GLU A 49 -6.46 -8.68 15.71
CA GLU A 49 -5.02 -8.93 15.81
C GLU A 49 -4.39 -9.28 14.46
N ALA A 50 -5.09 -10.06 13.62
CA ALA A 50 -4.65 -10.36 12.27
C ALA A 50 -4.50 -9.09 11.41
N ILE A 51 -5.46 -8.15 11.52
CA ILE A 51 -5.42 -6.87 10.80
C ILE A 51 -4.33 -5.96 11.36
N THR A 52 -4.17 -5.91 12.69
CA THR A 52 -3.11 -5.15 13.34
C THR A 52 -1.74 -5.55 12.81
N LYS A 53 -1.48 -6.87 12.69
CA LYS A 53 -0.24 -7.39 12.11
C LYS A 53 -0.12 -7.13 10.61
N ASP A 54 -1.20 -7.30 9.85
CA ASP A 54 -1.22 -7.07 8.40
C ASP A 54 -0.94 -5.59 8.05
N LEU A 55 -1.53 -4.66 8.81
CA LEU A 55 -1.28 -3.22 8.68
C LEU A 55 0.06 -2.80 9.28
N GLY A 56 0.70 -3.65 10.09
CA GLY A 56 1.95 -3.34 10.78
C GLY A 56 1.79 -2.35 11.94
N LEU A 57 0.60 -2.25 12.52
CA LEU A 57 0.30 -1.33 13.64
C LEU A 57 1.07 -1.70 14.92
N ASP A 58 1.64 -2.89 14.97
CA ASP A 58 2.53 -3.40 16.03
C ASP A 58 3.94 -2.77 15.99
N LYS A 59 4.26 -1.99 14.95
CA LYS A 59 5.60 -1.47 14.67
C LYS A 59 5.74 0.01 15.03
N PRO A 60 6.97 0.52 15.20
CA PRO A 60 7.17 1.96 15.36
C PRO A 60 6.60 2.75 14.18
N LEU A 61 6.03 3.93 14.46
CA LEU A 61 5.41 4.84 13.50
C LEU A 61 6.26 5.09 12.24
N THR A 62 7.58 5.23 12.42
CA THR A 62 8.52 5.40 11.31
C THR A 62 8.52 4.20 10.36
N GLY A 63 8.49 2.97 10.91
CA GLY A 63 8.41 1.74 10.11
C GLY A 63 7.09 1.67 9.34
N GLN A 64 5.98 1.94 10.03
CA GLN A 64 4.64 1.96 9.43
C GLN A 64 4.55 2.94 8.25
N TYR A 65 5.11 4.14 8.42
CA TYR A 65 5.12 5.16 7.38
C TYR A 65 5.94 4.74 6.15
N PHE A 66 7.16 4.23 6.35
CA PHE A 66 7.98 3.76 5.23
C PHE A 66 7.35 2.58 4.50
N ASN A 67 6.68 1.68 5.23
CA ASN A 67 5.94 0.58 4.63
C ASN A 67 4.74 1.08 3.84
N PHE A 68 3.98 2.03 4.37
CA PHE A 68 2.86 2.66 3.66
C PHE A 68 3.32 3.31 2.35
N LEU A 69 4.43 4.06 2.38
CA LEU A 69 5.04 4.64 1.18
C LEU A 69 5.51 3.57 0.19
N ASN A 70 6.17 2.52 0.67
CA ASN A 70 6.67 1.43 -0.15
C ASN A 70 5.53 0.63 -0.82
N ASP A 71 4.39 0.50 -0.15
CA ASP A 71 3.21 -0.17 -0.67
C ASP A 71 2.53 0.61 -1.78
N LEU A 72 2.38 1.92 -1.58
CA LEU A 72 1.68 2.82 -2.50
C LEU A 72 2.55 3.24 -3.69
N SER A 73 3.87 3.31 -3.51
CA SER A 73 4.79 3.70 -4.57
C SER A 73 4.89 2.61 -5.65
N PRO A 74 4.85 2.98 -6.95
CA PRO A 74 5.14 2.05 -8.04
C PRO A 74 6.56 1.49 -7.99
N ILE A 75 7.48 2.26 -7.41
CA ILE A 75 8.87 1.87 -7.19
C ILE A 75 9.03 1.53 -5.72
N SER A 76 9.42 0.30 -5.44
CA SER A 76 9.47 -0.23 -4.09
C SER A 76 10.75 -1.01 -3.83
N TYR A 77 11.06 -1.15 -2.55
CA TYR A 77 12.21 -1.84 -2.03
C TYR A 77 11.77 -3.11 -1.31
N HIS A 78 12.25 -4.26 -1.76
CA HIS A 78 11.89 -5.53 -1.15
C HIS A 78 13.06 -6.49 -1.02
N ASN A 79 13.00 -7.32 0.02
CA ASN A 79 13.88 -8.47 0.19
C ASN A 79 13.17 -9.73 -0.32
N PHE A 80 13.85 -10.53 -1.13
CA PHE A 80 13.32 -11.78 -1.69
C PHE A 80 13.86 -13.03 -0.99
N ASN A 81 14.86 -12.86 -0.13
CA ASN A 81 15.67 -13.95 0.42
C ASN A 81 15.29 -14.28 1.87
N ASN A 82 14.65 -13.37 2.58
CA ASN A 82 14.26 -13.56 3.98
C ASN A 82 12.75 -13.33 4.19
N PRO A 83 11.95 -14.41 4.35
CA PRO A 83 10.50 -14.35 4.60
C PRO A 83 10.10 -13.65 5.89
N GLU A 84 10.97 -13.62 6.90
CA GLU A 84 10.71 -12.95 8.18
C GLU A 84 11.03 -11.44 8.14
N SER A 85 11.61 -10.97 7.03
CA SER A 85 11.93 -9.56 6.86
C SER A 85 10.67 -8.72 6.74
N TYR A 86 10.69 -7.53 7.33
CA TYR A 86 9.57 -6.59 7.28
C TYR A 86 9.17 -6.22 5.84
N TRP A 87 10.15 -6.09 4.95
CA TRP A 87 9.94 -5.75 3.54
C TRP A 87 10.06 -6.97 2.65
N TYR A 88 9.64 -8.14 3.13
CA TYR A 88 9.59 -9.33 2.31
C TYR A 88 8.58 -9.13 1.16
N PHE A 89 8.97 -9.57 -0.03
CA PHE A 89 8.08 -9.54 -1.17
C PHE A 89 7.18 -10.79 -1.16
N ASN A 90 5.89 -10.60 -0.88
CA ASN A 90 4.90 -11.65 -1.00
C ASN A 90 4.20 -11.56 -2.36
N ASP A 91 4.39 -12.57 -3.21
CA ASP A 91 3.82 -12.62 -4.56
C ASP A 91 2.29 -12.55 -4.55
N SER A 92 1.65 -13.06 -3.49
CA SER A 92 0.20 -12.96 -3.36
C SER A 92 -0.30 -11.53 -3.15
N ASP A 93 0.52 -10.65 -2.58
CA ASP A 93 0.11 -9.26 -2.28
C ASP A 93 0.23 -8.36 -3.52
N TYR A 94 1.10 -8.74 -4.45
CA TYR A 94 1.48 -7.92 -5.60
C TYR A 94 1.26 -8.71 -6.90
N GLY A 95 0.28 -8.30 -7.72
CA GLY A 95 -0.12 -8.99 -8.95
C GLY A 95 0.87 -8.92 -10.14
N GLY A 96 2.16 -8.76 -9.89
CA GLY A 96 3.22 -8.72 -10.91
C GLY A 96 4.41 -7.82 -10.54
N VAL A 97 5.61 -8.24 -10.94
CA VAL A 97 6.88 -7.56 -10.59
C VAL A 97 7.80 -7.45 -11.78
N VAL A 98 8.31 -6.25 -12.03
CA VAL A 98 9.51 -6.06 -12.84
C VAL A 98 10.68 -5.82 -11.88
N ARG A 99 11.58 -6.80 -11.75
CA ARG A 99 12.82 -6.66 -10.98
C ARG A 99 13.77 -5.76 -11.76
N VAL A 100 14.10 -4.60 -11.20
CA VAL A 100 14.88 -3.58 -11.94
C VAL A 100 16.35 -3.62 -11.55
N ILE A 101 16.67 -3.49 -10.26
CA ILE A 101 18.05 -3.32 -9.80
C ILE A 101 18.33 -4.23 -8.59
N PRO A 102 19.32 -5.14 -8.65
CA PRO A 102 19.82 -5.87 -7.49
C PRO A 102 20.71 -4.97 -6.62
N ILE A 103 20.39 -4.87 -5.32
CA ILE A 103 21.19 -4.20 -4.30
C ILE A 103 21.54 -5.25 -3.24
N SER A 104 22.61 -6.03 -3.50
CA SER A 104 23.12 -7.11 -2.64
C SER A 104 22.07 -8.18 -2.30
N LYS A 105 21.23 -7.98 -1.27
CA LYS A 105 20.17 -8.90 -0.82
C LYS A 105 18.75 -8.37 -1.07
N ASN A 106 18.64 -7.10 -1.43
CA ASN A 106 17.37 -6.40 -1.64
C ASN A 106 17.28 -5.99 -3.11
N TRP A 107 16.06 -5.87 -3.62
CA TRP A 107 15.80 -5.53 -5.00
C TRP A 107 14.88 -4.31 -5.06
N ILE A 108 15.24 -3.36 -5.92
CA ILE A 108 14.29 -2.35 -6.35
C ILE A 108 13.42 -2.99 -7.41
N VAL A 109 12.11 -2.93 -7.17
CA VAL A 109 11.11 -3.51 -8.06
C VAL A 109 10.10 -2.47 -8.46
N LEU A 110 9.64 -2.60 -9.69
CA LEU A 110 8.53 -1.84 -10.23
C LEU A 110 7.30 -2.73 -10.15
N LYS A 111 6.32 -2.29 -9.35
CA LYS A 111 5.07 -3.00 -9.07
C LYS A 111 3.88 -2.07 -9.24
N PHE A 112 2.69 -2.65 -9.32
CA PHE A 112 1.47 -1.87 -9.15
C PHE A 112 1.29 -1.45 -7.67
N PRO A 113 0.78 -0.24 -7.41
CA PRO A 113 0.45 0.20 -6.06
C PRO A 113 -0.46 -0.79 -5.33
N TYR A 114 -0.08 -1.18 -4.12
CA TYR A 114 -0.85 -2.11 -3.31
C TYR A 114 -1.84 -1.37 -2.42
N LEU A 115 -3.10 -1.40 -2.81
CA LEU A 115 -4.21 -0.76 -2.09
C LEU A 115 -4.81 -1.64 -0.97
N ARG A 116 -4.04 -2.63 -0.49
CA ARG A 116 -4.47 -3.64 0.48
C ARG A 116 -5.60 -4.55 -0.06
N ARG A 117 -6.04 -5.47 0.79
CA ARG A 117 -7.17 -6.36 0.56
C ARG A 117 -8.36 -5.89 1.39
N SER A 118 -9.56 -6.17 0.89
CA SER A 118 -10.79 -6.02 1.66
C SER A 118 -10.82 -7.11 2.75
N TYR A 119 -10.87 -6.73 4.02
CA TYR A 119 -10.95 -7.69 5.12
C TYR A 119 -12.28 -8.47 5.16
N GLN A 120 -13.32 -7.95 4.50
CA GLN A 120 -14.62 -8.62 4.37
C GLN A 120 -14.61 -9.71 3.29
N SER A 121 -14.03 -9.43 2.13
CA SER A 121 -14.06 -10.35 0.97
C SER A 121 -12.75 -11.08 0.70
N ARG A 122 -11.66 -10.72 1.42
CA ARG A 122 -10.27 -11.17 1.23
C ARG A 122 -9.71 -10.96 -0.18
N ARG A 123 -10.34 -10.09 -0.98
CA ARG A 123 -9.91 -9.73 -2.35
C ARG A 123 -9.13 -8.43 -2.36
N HIS A 124 -8.25 -8.26 -3.34
CA HIS A 124 -7.52 -7.01 -3.55
C HIS A 124 -8.46 -5.85 -3.86
N VAL A 125 -8.25 -4.71 -3.20
CA VAL A 125 -9.06 -3.50 -3.41
C VAL A 125 -8.91 -2.99 -4.86
N SER A 126 -7.73 -3.13 -5.45
CA SER A 126 -7.49 -2.80 -6.87
C SER A 126 -8.37 -3.59 -7.83
N ALA A 127 -8.51 -4.91 -7.60
CA ALA A 127 -9.35 -5.77 -8.41
C ALA A 127 -10.85 -5.43 -8.26
N ILE A 128 -11.29 -5.10 -7.03
CA ILE A 128 -12.67 -4.69 -6.75
C ILE A 128 -13.00 -3.38 -7.48
N SER A 129 -12.15 -2.36 -7.33
CA SER A 129 -12.37 -1.05 -7.98
C SER A 129 -12.44 -1.20 -9.49
N LEU A 130 -11.51 -1.94 -10.09
CA LEU A 130 -11.46 -2.12 -11.54
C LEU A 130 -12.71 -2.84 -12.07
N THR A 131 -13.21 -3.83 -11.33
CA THR A 131 -14.43 -4.58 -11.70
C THR A 131 -15.67 -3.69 -11.66
N HIS A 132 -15.84 -2.88 -10.62
CA HIS A 132 -17.00 -1.98 -10.54
C HIS A 132 -16.94 -0.88 -11.61
N THR A 133 -15.76 -0.30 -11.87
CA THR A 133 -15.60 0.74 -12.90
C THR A 133 -15.85 0.18 -14.30
N SER A 134 -15.36 -1.03 -14.62
CA SER A 134 -15.58 -1.64 -15.93
C SER A 134 -17.06 -1.97 -16.18
N ILE A 135 -17.76 -2.48 -15.16
CA ILE A 135 -19.21 -2.73 -15.24
C ILE A 135 -20.00 -1.43 -15.46
N LEU A 136 -19.65 -0.35 -14.75
CA LEU A 136 -20.31 0.95 -14.93
C LEU A 136 -20.04 1.55 -16.32
N LEU A 137 -18.81 1.43 -16.83
CA LEU A 137 -18.47 1.89 -18.17
C LEU A 137 -19.20 1.11 -19.26
N LEU A 138 -19.27 -0.22 -19.14
CA LEU A 138 -20.05 -1.08 -20.04
C LEU A 138 -21.53 -0.70 -20.02
N LYS A 139 -22.10 -0.49 -18.82
CA LYS A 139 -23.49 -0.10 -18.64
C LYS A 139 -23.80 1.34 -19.09
N SER A 140 -22.81 2.21 -19.14
CA SER A 140 -22.95 3.58 -19.66
C SER A 140 -22.97 3.64 -21.19
N ILE A 141 -22.52 2.58 -21.86
CA ILE A 141 -22.44 2.48 -23.32
C ILE A 141 -23.63 1.67 -23.90
N SER A 142 -24.32 0.90 -23.06
CA SER A 142 -25.57 0.18 -23.38
C SER A 142 -26.82 1.00 -23.07
#